data_AF-A8V4C4-F1
#
_entry.id   AF-A8V4C4-F1
#
_cell.length_a   1.000
_cell.length_b   1.000
_cell.length_c   1.000
_cell.angle_alpha   90.00
_cell.angle_beta   90.00
_cell.angle_gamma   90.00
#
_symmetry.space_group_name_H-M   'P 1'
#
loop_
_entity.id
_entity.type
_entity.pdbx_description
1 polymer ?
#
loop_
_entity_poly.entity_id
_entity_poly.type
_entity_poly.pdbx_seq_one_letter_code
_entity_poly.pdbx_strand_id
1 'polypeptide(L)'
;MSFSQLKFPVELKIHKIFNQNADTRQFISFAEFLSNLTLLGVILSAVVFVREKENGTWDIMLLMPVDSKLIILAKSFSQIVITMIGTILSVGLILFGVFDVPMNGNFWVFIVFTFVYLLSVSGIGLFIASVAQNMLQVAQLSVIIMMPIIFLSGAWTPIYSMHPAIQYLSYL
;
A
#
# COMPACT_ATOMS: atom_id res chain seq x y z
N MET A 1 -35.88 -38.76 19.37
CA MET A 1 -35.07 -38.65 20.60
C MET A 1 -34.14 -37.45 20.43
N SER A 2 -34.29 -36.43 21.26
CA SER A 2 -33.59 -35.14 21.15
C SER A 2 -32.20 -35.24 21.77
N PHE A 3 -31.13 -35.10 20.98
CA PHE A 3 -29.73 -35.16 21.43
C PHE A 3 -29.27 -33.92 22.23
N SER A 4 -30.17 -32.98 22.55
CA SER A 4 -29.85 -31.67 23.15
C SER A 4 -29.63 -31.65 24.67
N GLN A 5 -29.78 -32.79 25.37
CA GLN A 5 -29.75 -32.84 26.85
C GLN A 5 -28.67 -33.76 27.43
N LEU A 6 -27.69 -34.19 26.63
CA LEU A 6 -26.53 -34.92 27.15
C LEU A 6 -25.58 -33.93 27.84
N LYS A 7 -25.62 -33.87 29.18
CA LYS A 7 -24.61 -33.19 30.00
C LYS A 7 -23.29 -33.97 29.86
N PHE A 8 -22.44 -33.56 28.92
CA PHE A 8 -21.09 -34.08 28.82
C PHE A 8 -20.29 -33.68 30.08
N PRO A 9 -19.61 -34.61 30.77
CA PRO A 9 -18.80 -34.32 31.95
C PRO A 9 -17.46 -33.62 31.63
N VAL A 10 -17.30 -33.10 30.41
CA VAL A 10 -16.09 -32.46 29.89
C VAL A 10 -16.46 -31.07 29.40
N GLU A 11 -15.92 -30.05 30.05
CA GLU A 11 -16.04 -28.66 29.61
C GLU A 11 -15.09 -28.45 28.42
N LEU A 12 -15.64 -28.42 27.20
CA LEU A 12 -14.87 -28.15 25.99
C LEU A 12 -14.42 -26.68 25.98
N LYS A 13 -13.23 -26.41 26.53
CA LYS A 13 -12.59 -25.09 26.49
C LYS A 13 -11.72 -24.97 25.23
N ILE A 14 -12.32 -24.51 24.14
CA ILE A 14 -11.62 -24.27 22.86
C ILE A 14 -10.62 -23.13 23.06
N HIS A 15 -9.32 -23.45 23.10
CA HIS A 15 -8.26 -22.46 23.06
C HIS A 15 -7.84 -22.23 21.61
N LYS A 16 -7.95 -20.98 21.15
CA LYS A 16 -7.29 -20.56 19.91
C LYS A 16 -5.79 -20.49 20.17
N ILE A 17 -5.02 -21.32 19.47
CA ILE A 17 -3.56 -21.36 19.54
C ILE A 17 -2.93 -20.04 19.05
N PHE A 18 -3.58 -19.36 18.11
CA PHE A 18 -3.18 -18.06 17.56
C PHE A 18 -4.31 -17.04 17.75
N ASN A 19 -3.98 -15.83 18.20
CA ASN A 19 -4.92 -14.75 18.53
C ASN A 19 -6.04 -15.17 19.52
N GLN A 20 -5.66 -15.37 20.79
CA GLN A 20 -6.58 -15.81 21.86
C GLN A 20 -7.76 -14.84 22.06
N ASN A 21 -7.55 -13.55 21.83
CA ASN A 21 -8.59 -12.51 21.92
C ASN A 21 -9.43 -12.39 20.64
N ALA A 22 -9.06 -13.10 19.55
CA ALA A 22 -9.69 -12.98 18.24
C ALA A 22 -9.81 -11.53 17.74
N ASP A 23 -8.91 -10.65 18.16
CA ASP A 23 -8.92 -9.26 17.75
C ASP A 23 -8.13 -9.11 16.45
N THR A 24 -8.85 -8.90 15.35
CA THR A 24 -8.26 -8.72 14.03
C THR A 24 -8.13 -7.23 13.68
N ARG A 25 -8.60 -6.32 14.54
CA ARG A 25 -8.67 -4.88 14.23
C ARG A 25 -7.29 -4.31 13.93
N GLN A 26 -6.31 -4.62 14.78
CA GLN A 26 -4.94 -4.12 14.61
C GLN A 26 -4.33 -4.59 13.28
N PHE A 27 -4.49 -5.86 12.95
CA PHE A 27 -3.99 -6.42 11.69
C PHE A 27 -4.67 -5.80 10.48
N ILE A 28 -6.00 -5.75 10.46
CA ILE A 28 -6.77 -5.20 9.33
C ILE A 28 -6.48 -3.71 9.17
N SER A 29 -6.44 -2.93 10.26
CA SER A 29 -6.12 -1.50 10.21
C SER A 29 -4.75 -1.23 9.58
N PHE A 30 -3.71 -1.97 9.97
CA PHE A 30 -2.39 -1.84 9.34
C PHE A 30 -2.38 -2.30 7.88
N ALA A 31 -3.01 -3.44 7.59
CA ALA A 31 -3.08 -3.99 6.24
C ALA A 31 -3.81 -3.05 5.26
N GLU A 32 -4.93 -2.48 5.67
CA GLU A 32 -5.69 -1.49 4.90
C GLU A 32 -4.93 -0.18 4.77
N PHE A 33 -4.25 0.27 5.83
CA PHE A 33 -3.39 1.45 5.77
C PHE A 33 -2.29 1.29 4.70
N LEU A 34 -1.58 0.17 4.69
CA LEU A 34 -0.57 -0.16 3.68
C LEU A 34 -1.17 -0.24 2.27
N SER A 35 -2.34 -0.86 2.12
CA SER A 35 -3.05 -0.97 0.84
C SER A 35 -3.42 0.42 0.29
N ASN A 36 -3.97 1.29 1.12
CA ASN A 36 -4.30 2.68 0.76
C ASN A 36 -3.04 3.51 0.45
N LEU A 37 -1.96 3.33 1.22
CA LEU A 37 -0.69 4.00 0.97
C LEU A 37 -0.14 3.63 -0.41
N THR A 38 -0.21 2.36 -0.77
CA THR A 38 0.19 1.87 -2.10
C THR A 38 -0.70 2.47 -3.18
N LEU A 39 -2.01 2.46 -2.97
CA LEU A 39 -3.00 2.98 -3.91
C LEU A 39 -2.76 4.45 -4.24
N LEU A 40 -2.70 5.27 -3.20
CA LEU A 40 -2.45 6.70 -3.36
C LEU A 40 -1.03 6.96 -3.87
N GLY A 41 -0.04 6.21 -3.40
CA GLY A 41 1.34 6.34 -3.85
C GLY A 41 1.49 6.13 -5.37
N VAL A 42 0.93 5.04 -5.91
CA VAL A 42 0.98 4.75 -7.35
C VAL A 42 0.23 5.82 -8.14
N ILE A 43 -1.02 6.11 -7.77
CA ILE A 43 -1.88 7.03 -8.52
C ILE A 43 -1.31 8.44 -8.50
N LEU A 44 -0.98 8.97 -7.33
CA LEU A 44 -0.47 10.34 -7.21
C LEU A 44 0.86 10.48 -7.94
N SER A 45 1.77 9.49 -7.82
CA SER A 45 3.04 9.52 -8.54
C SER A 45 2.83 9.49 -10.06
N ALA A 46 1.88 8.73 -10.58
CA ALA A 46 1.62 8.68 -12.02
C ALA A 46 0.94 9.97 -12.53
N VAL A 47 -0.08 10.45 -11.82
CA VAL A 47 -0.86 11.64 -12.20
C VAL A 47 0.01 12.88 -12.26
N VAL A 48 0.98 13.02 -11.35
CA VAL A 48 1.88 14.17 -11.32
C VAL A 48 2.57 14.38 -12.67
N PHE A 49 2.97 13.32 -13.37
CA PHE A 49 3.61 13.43 -14.69
C PHE A 49 2.59 13.50 -15.83
N VAL A 50 1.54 12.66 -15.78
CA VAL A 50 0.55 12.63 -16.87
C VAL A 50 -0.23 13.93 -16.97
N ARG A 51 -0.49 14.61 -15.86
CA ARG A 51 -1.15 15.93 -15.85
C ARG A 51 -0.36 16.97 -16.65
N GLU A 52 0.97 16.92 -16.62
CA GLU A 52 1.80 17.84 -17.44
C GLU A 52 1.81 17.46 -18.92
N LYS A 53 1.72 16.16 -19.22
CA LYS A 53 1.58 15.69 -20.61
C LYS A 53 0.24 16.15 -21.20
N GLU A 54 -0.85 15.97 -20.48
CA GLU A 54 -2.18 16.43 -20.91
C GLU A 54 -2.24 17.95 -21.09
N ASN A 55 -1.60 18.70 -20.19
CA ASN A 55 -1.54 20.16 -20.28
C ASN A 55 -0.55 20.67 -21.35
N GLY A 56 0.17 19.79 -22.05
CA GLY A 56 1.21 20.14 -23.02
C GLY A 56 2.44 20.84 -22.42
N THR A 57 2.53 20.91 -21.08
CA THR A 57 3.66 21.55 -20.39
C THR A 57 4.91 20.67 -20.45
N TRP A 58 4.72 19.36 -20.57
CA TRP A 58 5.81 18.39 -20.71
C TRP A 58 6.74 18.71 -21.89
N ASP A 59 6.16 19.00 -23.06
CA ASP A 59 6.93 19.31 -24.26
C ASP A 59 7.70 20.64 -24.11
N ILE A 60 7.10 21.61 -23.42
CA ILE A 60 7.76 22.88 -23.11
C ILE A 60 8.95 22.66 -22.15
N MET A 61 8.80 21.79 -21.15
CA MET A 61 9.87 21.46 -20.21
C MET A 61 11.05 20.76 -20.88
N LEU A 62 10.81 19.98 -21.94
CA LEU A 62 11.86 19.35 -22.74
C LEU A 62 12.67 20.33 -23.60
N LEU A 63 12.14 21.54 -23.85
CA LEU A 63 12.83 22.60 -24.59
C LEU A 63 13.67 23.51 -23.68
N MET A 64 13.50 23.43 -22.35
CA MET A 64 14.27 24.24 -21.40
C MET A 64 15.72 23.73 -21.32
N PRO A 65 16.70 24.61 -21.04
CA PRO A 65 18.11 24.23 -20.88
C PRO A 65 18.36 23.57 -19.50
N VAL A 66 17.53 22.59 -19.13
CA VAL A 66 17.59 21.84 -17.88
C VAL A 66 17.55 20.35 -18.19
N ASP A 67 18.36 19.56 -17.48
CA ASP A 67 18.38 18.11 -17.67
C ASP A 67 17.03 17.49 -17.26
N SER A 68 16.39 16.79 -18.20
CA SER A 68 15.08 16.14 -17.98
C SER A 68 15.14 15.10 -16.84
N LYS A 69 16.29 14.46 -16.62
CA LYS A 69 16.45 13.50 -15.51
C LYS A 69 16.35 14.18 -14.15
N LEU A 70 16.90 15.39 -14.03
CA LEU A 70 16.85 16.18 -12.81
C LEU A 70 15.41 16.58 -12.48
N ILE A 71 14.64 16.98 -13.49
CA ILE A 71 13.23 17.33 -13.34
C ILE A 71 12.43 16.14 -12.80
N ILE A 72 12.61 14.95 -13.41
CA ILE A 72 11.93 13.73 -12.98
C ILE A 72 12.28 13.39 -11.53
N LEU A 73 13.58 13.40 -11.19
CA LEU A 73 14.04 13.13 -9.83
C LEU A 73 13.50 14.12 -8.80
N ALA A 74 13.60 15.42 -9.08
CA ALA A 74 13.12 16.47 -8.18
C ALA A 74 11.61 16.35 -7.96
N LYS A 75 10.86 16.06 -9.02
CA LYS A 75 9.41 15.94 -8.96
C LYS A 75 8.96 14.69 -8.20
N SER A 76 9.57 13.54 -8.48
CA SER A 76 9.35 12.31 -7.73
C SER A 76 9.71 12.47 -6.25
N PHE A 77 10.85 13.12 -5.95
CA PHE A 77 11.26 13.36 -4.58
C PHE A 77 10.27 14.28 -3.83
N SER A 78 9.84 15.37 -4.45
CA SER A 78 8.82 16.27 -3.89
C SER A 78 7.52 15.51 -3.58
N GLN A 79 7.08 14.66 -4.51
CA GLN A 79 5.89 13.83 -4.33
C GLN A 79 6.05 12.85 -3.15
N ILE A 80 7.20 12.19 -3.02
CA ILE A 80 7.50 11.27 -1.91
C ILE A 80 7.44 12.01 -0.58
N VAL A 81 8.01 13.21 -0.47
CA VAL A 81 7.98 14.03 0.76
C VAL A 81 6.53 14.36 1.15
N ILE A 82 5.70 14.77 0.20
CA ILE A 82 4.27 15.07 0.45
C ILE A 82 3.53 13.83 0.94
N THR A 83 3.70 12.69 0.26
CA THR A 83 3.08 11.42 0.67
C THR A 83 3.60 10.95 2.03
N MET A 84 4.87 11.20 2.36
CA MET A 84 5.45 10.87 3.65
C MET A 84 4.83 11.68 4.79
N ILE A 85 4.64 12.99 4.59
CA ILE A 85 3.95 13.84 5.56
C ILE A 85 2.52 13.33 5.77
N GLY A 86 1.79 13.03 4.70
CA GLY A 86 0.45 12.44 4.78
C GLY A 86 0.42 11.10 5.53
N THR A 87 1.44 10.26 5.32
CA THR A 87 1.62 8.99 6.03
C THR A 87 1.80 9.21 7.53
N ILE A 88 2.71 10.10 7.92
CA ILE A 88 2.99 10.40 9.33
C ILE A 88 1.74 10.95 10.02
N LEU A 89 1.00 11.86 9.36
CA LEU A 89 -0.26 12.39 9.86
C LEU A 89 -1.33 11.29 9.99
N SER A 90 -1.44 10.41 9.01
CA SER A 90 -2.40 9.29 9.03
C SER A 90 -2.10 8.31 10.16
N VAL A 91 -0.83 7.95 10.36
CA VAL A 91 -0.40 7.10 11.48
C VAL A 91 -0.70 7.78 12.82
N GLY A 92 -0.35 9.06 12.95
CA GLY A 92 -0.59 9.87 14.15
C GLY A 92 -2.06 10.00 14.54
N LEU A 93 -2.90 10.40 13.57
CA LEU A 93 -4.30 10.75 13.82
C LEU A 93 -5.23 9.53 13.81
N ILE A 94 -5.03 8.62 12.85
CA ILE A 94 -5.98 7.53 12.60
C ILE A 94 -5.56 6.28 13.38
N LEU A 95 -4.32 5.78 13.16
CA LEU A 95 -3.90 4.53 13.79
C LEU A 95 -3.74 4.66 15.30
N PHE A 96 -3.08 5.72 15.78
CA PHE A 96 -2.95 5.94 17.23
C PHE A 96 -4.19 6.59 17.83
N GLY A 97 -4.77 7.60 17.16
CA GLY A 97 -5.87 8.37 17.74
C GLY A 97 -7.22 7.63 17.75
N VAL A 98 -7.58 6.96 16.66
CA VAL A 98 -8.92 6.37 16.49
C VAL A 98 -8.93 4.86 16.74
N PHE A 99 -7.91 4.15 16.24
CA PHE A 99 -7.87 2.69 16.29
C PHE A 99 -7.03 2.12 17.45
N ASP A 100 -6.38 2.99 18.24
CA ASP A 100 -5.54 2.65 19.41
C ASP A 100 -4.58 1.48 19.13
N VAL A 101 -3.95 1.51 17.96
CA VAL A 101 -3.10 0.43 17.49
C VAL A 101 -1.71 0.58 18.12
N PRO A 102 -1.24 -0.40 18.91
CA PRO A 102 0.06 -0.30 19.58
C PRO A 102 1.18 -0.42 18.56
N MET A 103 1.95 0.65 18.37
CA MET A 103 3.15 0.62 17.55
C MET A 103 4.31 0.08 18.38
N ASN A 104 4.41 -1.25 18.40
CA ASN A 104 5.50 -1.96 19.04
C ASN A 104 6.75 -1.90 18.14
N GLY A 105 7.47 -0.79 18.13
CA GLY A 105 8.68 -0.60 17.32
C GLY A 105 9.28 0.81 17.36
N ASN A 106 10.43 0.98 16.70
CA ASN A 106 11.07 2.29 16.57
C ASN A 106 10.46 3.10 15.42
N PHE A 107 9.93 4.27 15.74
CA PHE A 107 9.32 5.19 14.77
C PHE A 107 10.27 5.61 13.64
N TRP A 108 11.56 5.77 13.91
CA TRP A 108 12.55 6.13 12.89
C TRP A 108 12.74 5.03 11.86
N VAL A 109 12.73 3.77 12.30
CA VAL A 109 12.83 2.62 11.40
C VAL A 109 11.62 2.58 10.47
N PHE A 110 10.41 2.81 11.01
CA PHE A 110 9.20 2.91 10.22
C PHE A 110 9.28 4.00 9.14
N ILE A 111 9.78 5.19 9.48
CA ILE A 111 10.00 6.28 8.52
C ILE A 111 10.96 5.83 7.41
N VAL A 112 12.13 5.28 7.75
CA VAL A 112 13.11 4.87 6.73
C VAL A 112 12.55 3.80 5.79
N PHE A 113 11.88 2.78 6.34
CA PHE A 113 11.26 1.73 5.52
C PHE A 113 10.15 2.29 4.63
N THR A 114 9.31 3.19 5.16
CA THR A 114 8.24 3.83 4.38
C THR A 114 8.83 4.67 3.25
N PHE A 115 9.96 5.34 3.47
CA PHE A 115 10.62 6.14 2.45
C PHE A 115 11.12 5.26 1.29
N VAL A 116 11.80 4.16 1.62
CA VAL A 116 12.25 3.18 0.62
C VAL A 116 11.05 2.56 -0.11
N TYR A 117 9.98 2.24 0.62
CA TYR A 117 8.74 1.74 0.04
C TYR A 117 8.12 2.73 -0.96
N LEU A 118 8.01 4.00 -0.59
CA LEU A 118 7.48 5.06 -1.45
C LEU A 118 8.35 5.29 -2.68
N LEU A 119 9.68 5.11 -2.59
CA LEU A 119 10.55 5.13 -3.75
C LEU A 119 10.20 4.01 -4.75
N SER A 120 10.01 2.78 -4.27
CA SER A 120 9.61 1.65 -5.11
C SER A 120 8.24 1.87 -5.74
N VAL A 121 7.26 2.31 -4.96
CA VAL A 121 5.90 2.61 -5.43
C VAL A 121 5.90 3.76 -6.45
N SER A 122 6.72 4.79 -6.26
CA SER A 122 6.88 5.87 -7.23
C SER A 122 7.47 5.36 -8.55
N GLY A 123 8.36 4.36 -8.52
CA GLY A 123 8.84 3.68 -9.73
C GLY A 123 7.71 3.05 -10.56
N ILE A 124 6.75 2.41 -9.90
CA ILE A 124 5.55 1.88 -10.56
C ILE A 124 4.71 3.03 -11.14
N GLY A 125 4.51 4.10 -10.37
CA GLY A 125 3.79 5.29 -10.86
C GLY A 125 4.45 5.94 -12.07
N LEU A 126 5.79 6.04 -12.08
CA LEU A 126 6.59 6.50 -13.22
C LEU A 126 6.44 5.60 -14.44
N PHE A 127 6.45 4.28 -14.23
CA PHE A 127 6.20 3.32 -15.30
C PHE A 127 4.82 3.52 -15.92
N ILE A 128 3.77 3.66 -15.10
CA ILE A 128 2.41 3.96 -15.58
C ILE A 128 2.39 5.29 -16.34
N ALA A 129 3.02 6.33 -15.80
CA ALA A 129 3.10 7.63 -16.45
C ALA A 129 3.85 7.61 -17.78
N SER A 130 4.76 6.66 -17.99
CA SER A 130 5.46 6.50 -19.27
C SER A 130 4.52 6.02 -20.39
N VAL A 131 3.58 5.13 -20.05
CA VAL A 131 2.64 4.51 -20.99
C VAL A 131 1.36 5.34 -21.16
N ALA A 132 0.83 5.89 -20.06
CA ALA A 132 -0.43 6.62 -20.06
C ALA A 132 -0.30 8.00 -20.73
N GLN A 133 -1.33 8.36 -21.50
CA GLN A 133 -1.46 9.65 -22.18
C GLN A 133 -2.44 10.60 -21.48
N ASN A 134 -3.35 10.06 -20.67
CA ASN A 134 -4.37 10.84 -19.96
C ASN A 134 -4.66 10.29 -18.55
N MET A 135 -5.28 11.11 -17.70
CA MET A 135 -5.58 10.78 -16.30
C MET A 135 -6.49 9.55 -16.19
N LEU A 136 -7.41 9.37 -17.14
CA LEU A 136 -8.30 8.20 -17.15
C LEU A 136 -7.52 6.91 -17.37
N GLN A 137 -6.56 6.89 -18.31
CA GLN A 137 -5.67 5.76 -18.52
C GLN A 137 -4.78 5.49 -17.30
N VAL A 138 -4.32 6.53 -16.60
CA VAL A 138 -3.59 6.35 -15.34
C VAL A 138 -4.45 5.59 -14.33
N ALA A 139 -5.70 5.99 -14.14
CA ALA A 139 -6.60 5.32 -13.21
C ALA A 139 -6.83 3.84 -13.62
N GLN A 140 -7.09 3.58 -14.89
CA GLN A 140 -7.33 2.22 -15.41
C GLN A 140 -6.09 1.32 -15.27
N LEU A 141 -4.92 1.80 -15.70
CA LEU A 141 -3.66 1.05 -15.61
C LEU A 141 -3.25 0.82 -14.16
N SER A 142 -3.46 1.82 -13.29
CA SER A 142 -3.22 1.66 -11.85
C SER A 142 -4.06 0.52 -11.29
N VAL A 143 -5.36 0.44 -11.60
CA VAL A 143 -6.20 -0.66 -11.12
C VAL A 143 -5.70 -2.02 -11.62
N ILE A 144 -5.35 -2.13 -12.90
CA ILE A 144 -4.85 -3.39 -13.50
C ILE A 144 -3.56 -3.86 -12.83
N ILE A 145 -2.63 -2.95 -12.55
CA ILE A 145 -1.33 -3.27 -11.93
C ILE A 145 -1.48 -3.50 -10.42
N MET A 146 -2.36 -2.76 -9.76
CA MET A 146 -2.51 -2.81 -8.32
C MET A 146 -3.28 -4.02 -7.83
N MET A 147 -4.28 -4.49 -8.59
CA MET A 147 -5.03 -5.70 -8.24
C MET A 147 -4.09 -6.87 -7.91
N PRO A 148 -3.19 -7.32 -8.80
CA PRO A 148 -2.30 -8.43 -8.47
C PRO A 148 -1.37 -8.13 -7.29
N ILE A 149 -0.87 -6.89 -7.17
CA ILE A 149 0.01 -6.49 -6.04
C ILE A 149 -0.71 -6.63 -4.70
N ILE A 150 -1.95 -6.13 -4.60
CA ILE A 150 -2.75 -6.20 -3.36
C ILE A 150 -3.07 -7.66 -3.03
N PHE A 151 -3.41 -8.49 -4.02
CA PHE A 151 -3.67 -9.91 -3.80
C PHE A 151 -2.42 -10.69 -3.37
N LEU A 152 -1.24 -10.35 -3.91
CA LEU A 152 0.03 -10.99 -3.58
C LEU A 152 0.68 -10.46 -2.29
N SER A 153 0.21 -9.33 -1.76
CA SER A 153 0.78 -8.67 -0.57
C SER A 153 0.67 -9.48 0.73
N GLY A 154 -0.19 -10.51 0.76
CA GLY A 154 -0.46 -11.28 1.97
C GLY A 154 -1.49 -10.64 2.91
N ALA A 155 -2.01 -9.44 2.61
CA ALA A 155 -2.96 -8.71 3.45
C ALA A 155 -4.34 -9.39 3.54
N TRP A 156 -4.86 -9.87 2.41
CA TRP A 156 -6.18 -10.49 2.31
C TRP A 156 -6.12 -12.01 2.46
N THR A 157 -5.14 -12.62 1.80
CA THR A 157 -4.88 -14.07 1.84
C THR A 157 -3.47 -14.29 2.39
N PRO A 158 -3.29 -15.06 3.49
CA PRO A 158 -1.96 -15.32 4.00
C PRO A 158 -1.09 -16.04 2.96
N ILE A 159 0.16 -15.59 2.80
CA ILE A 159 1.10 -16.08 1.77
C ILE A 159 1.32 -17.59 1.87
N TYR A 160 1.39 -18.13 3.09
CA TYR A 160 1.60 -19.56 3.35
C TYR A 160 0.39 -20.44 2.96
N SER A 161 -0.77 -19.85 2.72
CA SER A 161 -1.98 -20.55 2.29
C SER A 161 -2.16 -20.52 0.76
N MET A 162 -1.31 -19.80 0.03
CA MET A 162 -1.40 -19.68 -1.42
C MET A 162 -0.85 -20.94 -2.12
N HIS A 163 -1.32 -21.22 -3.33
CA HIS A 163 -0.74 -22.27 -4.17
C HIS A 163 0.75 -21.98 -4.42
N PRO A 164 1.66 -22.98 -4.46
CA PRO A 164 3.11 -22.76 -4.54
C PRO A 164 3.56 -21.82 -5.67
N ALA A 165 2.90 -21.90 -6.83
CA ALA A 165 3.18 -21.01 -7.97
C ALA A 165 2.89 -19.52 -7.67
N ILE A 166 1.78 -19.24 -6.98
CA ILE A 166 1.36 -17.88 -6.60
C ILE A 166 2.23 -17.39 -5.42
N GLN A 167 2.59 -18.29 -4.51
CA GLN A 167 3.49 -17.99 -3.41
C GLN A 167 4.87 -17.54 -3.92
N TYR A 168 5.42 -18.19 -4.94
CA TYR A 168 6.68 -17.77 -5.56
C TYR A 168 6.59 -16.36 -6.16
N LEU A 169 5.47 -16.02 -6.80
CA LEU A 169 5.23 -14.67 -7.33
C LEU A 169 5.13 -13.60 -6.25
N SER A 170 4.73 -13.94 -5.03
CA SER A 170 4.67 -13.00 -3.89
C SER A 170 6.06 -12.58 -3.39
N TYR A 171 7.11 -13.37 -3.66
CA TYR A 171 8.48 -13.05 -3.27
C TYR A 171 9.26 -12.22 -4.31
N LEU A 172 8.67 -11.96 -5.48
CA LEU A 172 9.24 -11.12 -6.55
C LEU A 172 8.82 -9.66 -6.39
#